data_AF-A0A6B2BXA0-F1
#
_entry.id   AF-A0A6B2BXA0-F1
#
_cell.length_a   1.000
_cell.length_b   1.000
_cell.length_c   1.000
_cell.angle_alpha   90.00
_cell.angle_beta   90.00
_cell.angle_gamma   90.00
#
_symmetry.space_group_name_H-M   'P 1'
#
loop_
_entity.id
_entity.type
_entity.pdbx_description
1 polymer ?
#
loop_
_entity_poly.entity_id
_entity_poly.type
_entity_poly.pdbx_seq_one_letter_code
_entity_poly.pdbx_strand_id
1 'polypeptide(L)'
;MYVGEPEIQAKRKILAVLVDECRKSVDAIRELSKMIGDSRNADESYLKIKSATEDVSGYRRALTRSLAELGSMIINKEDIMRAAYQIEDLLGLIEGTAFRLKQLAPEKYSKYGLNDTLTKLSDRLIEMIIKLNDMVKMLQINPEKVVEMLPGIESIEKDIDNTYRQTLVDAFNNISDAKLYIMIKDILERIDEISDLVLSISDSIMIISIGL
;
A
#
# COMPACT_ATOMS: atom_id res chain seq x y z
N MET A 1 -11.99 32.30 9.51
CA MET A 1 -11.90 31.81 10.90
C MET A 1 -10.42 31.83 11.26
N TYR A 2 -10.03 32.52 12.34
CA TYR A 2 -8.62 32.60 12.73
C TYR A 2 -8.21 31.23 13.28
N VAL A 3 -7.46 30.45 12.49
CA VAL A 3 -6.95 29.14 12.91
C VAL A 3 -5.92 29.39 14.00
N GLY A 4 -6.16 28.85 15.20
CA GLY A 4 -5.25 29.03 16.33
C GLY A 4 -3.92 28.32 16.09
N GLU A 5 -2.81 28.88 16.59
CA GLU A 5 -1.49 28.23 16.56
C GLU A 5 -1.51 26.76 17.09
N PRO A 6 -2.30 26.40 18.13
CA PRO A 6 -2.43 25.01 18.57
C PRO A 6 -3.09 24.08 17.54
N GLU A 7 -4.05 24.59 16.77
CA GLU A 7 -4.77 23.83 15.74
C GLU A 7 -3.85 23.50 14.55
N ILE A 8 -3.02 24.48 14.14
CA ILE A 8 -2.01 24.29 13.09
C ILE A 8 -0.98 23.24 13.51
N GLN A 9 -0.50 23.29 14.77
CA GLN A 9 0.45 22.31 15.28
C GLN A 9 -0.16 20.90 15.35
N ALA A 10 -1.40 20.78 15.79
CA ALA A 10 -2.11 19.51 15.83
C ALA A 10 -2.30 18.92 14.42
N LYS A 11 -2.73 19.73 13.45
CA LYS A 11 -2.86 19.36 12.03
C LYS A 11 -1.54 18.82 11.48
N ARG A 12 -0.43 19.55 11.69
CA ARG A 12 0.91 19.11 11.24
C ARG A 12 1.33 17.77 11.85
N LYS A 13 1.11 17.58 13.15
CA LYS A 13 1.47 16.33 13.83
C LYS A 13 0.70 15.13 13.26
N ILE A 14 -0.58 15.32 12.95
CA ILE A 14 -1.42 14.27 12.39
C ILE A 14 -1.02 13.91 10.97
N LEU A 15 -0.79 14.92 10.11
CA LEU A 15 -0.32 14.67 8.75
C LEU A 15 1.07 14.01 8.74
N ALA A 16 1.93 14.30 9.74
CA ALA A 16 3.22 13.65 9.88
C ALA A 16 3.08 12.14 10.14
N VAL A 17 2.09 11.74 10.95
CA VAL A 17 1.79 10.32 11.17
C VAL A 17 1.39 9.63 9.86
N LEU A 18 0.53 10.23 9.04
CA LEU A 18 0.16 9.67 7.74
C LEU A 18 1.37 9.50 6.81
N VAL A 19 2.30 10.45 6.81
CA VAL A 19 3.56 10.33 6.04
C VAL A 19 4.41 9.17 6.55
N ASP A 20 4.53 9.00 7.87
CA ASP A 20 5.28 7.89 8.45
C ASP A 20 4.63 6.53 8.12
N GLU A 21 3.30 6.42 8.16
CA GLU A 21 2.56 5.22 7.77
C GLU A 21 2.77 4.88 6.27
N CYS A 22 2.63 5.86 5.37
CA CYS A 22 2.92 5.66 3.94
C CYS A 22 4.39 5.34 3.67
N ARG A 23 5.32 5.87 4.45
CA ARG A 23 6.73 5.49 4.31
C ARG A 23 6.94 4.03 4.68
N LYS A 24 6.28 3.53 5.72
CA LYS A 24 6.33 2.11 6.10
C LYS A 24 5.74 1.20 5.03
N SER A 25 4.69 1.62 4.31
CA SER A 25 4.14 0.84 3.20
C SER A 25 5.15 0.71 2.05
N VAL A 26 5.91 1.77 1.73
CA VAL A 26 7.02 1.73 0.75
C VAL A 26 8.10 0.73 1.17
N ASP A 27 8.49 0.73 2.45
CA ASP A 27 9.50 -0.20 2.95
C ASP A 27 9.01 -1.65 2.88
N ALA A 28 7.75 -1.91 3.23
CA ALA A 28 7.14 -3.24 3.19
C ALA A 28 7.02 -3.80 1.76
N ILE A 29 6.54 -3.01 0.79
CA ILE A 29 6.42 -3.50 -0.60
C ILE A 29 7.79 -3.83 -1.22
N ARG A 30 8.85 -3.09 -0.85
CA ARG A 30 10.22 -3.39 -1.28
C ARG A 30 10.72 -4.70 -0.70
N GLU A 31 10.40 -5.01 0.56
CA GLU A 31 10.72 -6.31 1.14
C GLU A 31 9.91 -7.43 0.48
N LEU A 32 8.63 -7.21 0.13
CA LEU A 32 7.83 -8.19 -0.61
C LEU A 32 8.45 -8.50 -1.98
N SER A 33 8.88 -7.47 -2.71
CA SER A 33 9.51 -7.66 -4.03
C SER A 33 10.81 -8.49 -3.96
N LYS A 34 11.61 -8.33 -2.89
CA LYS A 34 12.82 -9.16 -2.67
C LYS A 34 12.53 -10.66 -2.51
N MET A 35 11.32 -11.02 -2.09
CA MET A 35 10.90 -12.41 -1.92
C MET A 35 10.51 -13.07 -3.25
N ILE A 36 10.30 -12.28 -4.31
CA ILE A 36 9.96 -12.79 -5.63
C ILE A 36 11.23 -13.34 -6.28
N GLY A 37 11.23 -14.63 -6.56
CA GLY A 37 12.30 -15.32 -7.27
C GLY A 37 13.46 -15.74 -6.38
N ASP A 38 13.47 -15.33 -5.11
CA ASP A 38 14.51 -15.69 -4.15
C ASP A 38 13.90 -16.05 -2.78
N SER A 39 14.09 -17.29 -2.35
CA SER A 39 13.62 -17.77 -1.05
C SER A 39 14.66 -17.66 0.06
N ARG A 40 15.93 -17.30 -0.23
CA ARG A 40 17.03 -17.36 0.76
C ARG A 40 16.80 -16.46 1.96
N ASN A 41 16.27 -15.27 1.72
CA ASN A 41 16.01 -14.27 2.76
C ASN A 41 14.51 -14.02 2.98
N ALA A 42 13.65 -14.92 2.49
CA ALA A 42 12.20 -14.73 2.54
C ALA A 42 11.67 -14.63 3.99
N ASP A 43 12.28 -15.36 4.92
CA ASP A 43 11.97 -15.26 6.36
C ASP A 43 12.31 -13.89 6.94
N GLU A 44 13.48 -13.36 6.62
CA GLU A 44 13.95 -12.06 7.10
C GLU A 44 13.08 -10.93 6.53
N SER A 45 12.81 -10.95 5.22
CA SER A 45 11.94 -9.97 4.57
C SER A 45 10.52 -10.04 5.12
N TYR A 46 9.97 -11.24 5.34
CA TYR A 46 8.66 -11.40 5.97
C TYR A 46 8.62 -10.79 7.39
N LEU A 47 9.65 -11.01 8.22
CA LEU A 47 9.73 -10.41 9.55
C LEU A 47 9.80 -8.88 9.51
N LYS A 48 10.50 -8.29 8.54
CA LYS A 48 10.53 -6.83 8.33
C LYS A 48 9.16 -6.28 7.95
N ILE A 49 8.44 -6.95 7.05
CA ILE A 49 7.08 -6.58 6.65
C ILE A 49 6.12 -6.64 7.86
N LYS A 50 6.19 -7.72 8.64
CA LYS A 50 5.39 -7.87 9.85
C LYS A 50 5.68 -6.77 10.87
N SER A 51 6.96 -6.47 11.11
CA SER A 51 7.36 -5.36 11.99
C SER A 51 6.84 -4.01 11.50
N ALA A 52 6.87 -3.74 10.19
CA ALA A 52 6.31 -2.51 9.63
C ALA A 52 4.79 -2.42 9.85
N THR A 53 4.08 -3.55 9.74
CA THR A 53 2.63 -3.64 9.99
C THR A 53 2.30 -3.37 11.46
N GLU A 54 3.09 -3.94 12.39
CA GLU A 54 2.94 -3.70 13.84
C GLU A 54 3.22 -2.23 14.21
N ASP A 55 4.24 -1.62 13.61
CA ASP A 55 4.57 -0.20 13.78
C ASP A 55 3.40 0.71 13.34
N VAL A 56 2.86 0.49 12.14
CA VAL A 56 1.72 1.26 11.59
C VAL A 56 0.47 1.11 12.48
N SER A 57 0.17 -0.10 12.95
CA SER A 57 -0.92 -0.30 13.91
C SER A 57 -0.68 0.45 15.24
N GLY A 58 0.59 0.60 15.65
CA GLY A 58 0.99 1.46 16.77
C GLY A 58 0.74 2.94 16.50
N TYR A 59 1.13 3.43 15.32
CA TYR A 59 0.94 4.80 14.86
C TYR A 59 -0.54 5.17 14.80
N ARG A 60 -1.37 4.33 14.17
CA ARG A 60 -2.82 4.52 14.11
C ARG A 60 -3.48 4.59 15.48
N ARG A 61 -3.07 3.71 16.42
CA ARG A 61 -3.58 3.76 17.80
C ARG A 61 -3.20 5.06 18.52
N ALA A 62 -1.98 5.57 18.30
CA ALA A 62 -1.55 6.84 18.84
C ALA A 62 -2.29 8.03 18.19
N LEU A 63 -2.54 7.97 16.88
CA LEU A 63 -3.32 8.94 16.14
C LEU A 63 -4.76 9.02 16.65
N THR A 64 -5.41 7.87 16.84
CA THR A 64 -6.78 7.78 17.37
C THR A 64 -6.89 8.45 18.74
N ARG A 65 -5.94 8.19 19.65
CA ARG A 65 -5.91 8.84 20.98
C ARG A 65 -5.72 10.34 20.87
N SER A 66 -4.77 10.78 20.04
CA SER A 66 -4.50 12.20 19.81
C SER A 66 -5.74 12.93 19.30
N LEU A 67 -6.47 12.32 18.36
CA LEU A 67 -7.70 12.90 17.80
C LEU A 67 -8.87 12.91 18.80
N ALA A 68 -8.95 11.94 19.70
CA ALA A 68 -9.95 11.93 20.77
C ALA A 68 -9.74 13.08 21.76
N GLU A 69 -8.48 13.41 22.07
CA GLU A 69 -8.12 14.51 22.98
C GLU A 69 -8.38 15.90 22.35
N LEU A 70 -8.24 16.03 21.03
CA LEU A 70 -8.39 17.29 20.29
C LEU A 70 -9.86 17.66 19.99
N GLY A 71 -10.81 16.74 20.23
CA GLY A 71 -12.25 17.02 20.17
C GLY A 71 -12.72 17.50 18.78
N SER A 72 -13.29 18.72 18.73
CA SER A 72 -13.81 19.37 17.51
C SER A 72 -12.81 20.32 16.84
N MET A 73 -11.56 20.39 17.32
CA MET A 73 -10.57 21.34 16.80
C MET A 73 -10.04 20.97 15.41
N ILE A 74 -10.24 19.73 14.95
CA ILE A 74 -9.70 19.28 13.67
C ILE A 74 -10.82 19.01 12.68
N ILE A 75 -10.84 19.84 11.64
CA ILE A 75 -11.68 19.68 10.46
C ILE A 75 -11.19 18.45 9.67
N ASN A 76 -12.12 17.65 9.13
CA ASN A 76 -11.87 16.42 8.37
C ASN A 76 -11.12 15.30 9.11
N LYS A 77 -11.21 15.26 10.45
CA LYS A 77 -10.61 14.18 11.26
C LYS A 77 -11.08 12.79 10.84
N GLU A 78 -12.32 12.66 10.34
CA GLU A 78 -12.88 11.38 9.88
C GLU A 78 -12.20 10.90 8.60
N ASP A 79 -11.91 11.81 7.66
CA ASP A 79 -11.23 11.46 6.40
C ASP A 79 -9.76 11.13 6.64
N ILE A 80 -9.08 11.88 7.51
CA ILE A 80 -7.72 11.56 7.96
C ILE A 80 -7.69 10.17 8.62
N MET A 81 -8.63 9.89 9.52
CA MET A 81 -8.71 8.58 10.17
C MET A 81 -8.98 7.47 9.15
N ARG A 82 -9.87 7.70 8.20
CA ARG A 82 -10.16 6.75 7.12
C ARG A 82 -8.91 6.42 6.32
N ALA A 83 -8.15 7.44 5.90
CA ALA A 83 -6.89 7.24 5.18
C ALA A 83 -5.87 6.45 6.02
N ALA A 84 -5.72 6.77 7.31
CA ALA A 84 -4.83 6.03 8.21
C ALA A 84 -5.21 4.54 8.33
N TYR A 85 -6.50 4.25 8.49
CA TYR A 85 -6.99 2.87 8.53
C TYR A 85 -6.74 2.13 7.22
N GLN A 86 -6.97 2.77 6.07
CA GLN A 86 -6.70 2.15 4.77
C GLN A 86 -5.21 1.89 4.55
N ILE A 87 -4.31 2.74 5.06
CA ILE A 87 -2.86 2.49 5.01
C ILE A 87 -2.48 1.30 5.92
N GLU A 88 -3.09 1.17 7.10
CA GLU A 88 -2.93 -0.04 7.94
C GLU A 88 -3.40 -1.30 7.19
N ASP A 89 -4.56 -1.24 6.53
CA ASP A 89 -5.08 -2.33 5.71
C ASP A 89 -4.15 -2.68 4.54
N LEU A 90 -3.53 -1.69 3.90
CA LEU A 90 -2.52 -1.87 2.85
C LEU A 90 -1.31 -2.67 3.37
N LEU A 91 -0.78 -2.32 4.55
CA LEU A 91 0.30 -3.10 5.18
C LEU A 91 -0.14 -4.53 5.47
N GLY A 92 -1.37 -4.71 5.99
CA GLY A 92 -1.94 -6.02 6.25
C GLY A 92 -2.07 -6.89 5.00
N LEU A 93 -2.47 -6.30 3.87
CA LEU A 93 -2.49 -6.99 2.58
C LEU A 93 -1.09 -7.38 2.11
N ILE A 94 -0.11 -6.47 2.20
CA ILE A 94 1.30 -6.75 1.87
C ILE A 94 1.85 -7.90 2.72
N GLU A 95 1.62 -7.88 4.04
CA GLU A 95 2.01 -8.97 4.94
C GLU A 95 1.34 -10.30 4.56
N GLY A 96 0.03 -10.27 4.30
CA GLY A 96 -0.74 -11.43 3.89
C GLY A 96 -0.23 -12.04 2.57
N THR A 97 0.18 -11.21 1.62
CA THR A 97 0.79 -11.63 0.36
C THR A 97 2.18 -12.22 0.58
N ALA A 98 3.01 -11.58 1.41
CA ALA A 98 4.34 -12.08 1.77
C ALA A 98 4.28 -13.47 2.43
N PHE A 99 3.32 -13.68 3.34
CA PHE A 99 3.11 -14.98 3.98
C PHE A 99 2.80 -16.10 2.98
N ARG A 100 2.04 -15.82 1.93
CA ARG A 100 1.70 -16.79 0.87
C ARG A 100 2.87 -17.04 -0.05
N LEU A 101 3.54 -15.97 -0.49
CA LEU A 101 4.71 -16.06 -1.34
C LEU A 101 5.82 -16.89 -0.68
N LYS A 102 6.04 -16.71 0.62
CA LYS A 102 6.98 -17.51 1.42
C LYS A 102 6.68 -19.01 1.42
N GLN A 103 5.42 -19.41 1.28
CA GLN A 103 5.03 -20.84 1.22
C GLN A 103 5.23 -21.46 -0.16
N LEU A 104 5.50 -20.64 -1.18
CA LEU A 104 5.64 -21.05 -2.56
C LEU A 104 7.11 -21.02 -2.98
N ALA A 105 7.69 -22.20 -3.23
CA ALA A 105 9.05 -22.31 -3.73
C ALA A 105 9.19 -21.63 -5.12
N PRO A 106 10.18 -20.72 -5.32
CA PRO A 106 10.38 -19.99 -6.58
C PRO A 106 10.36 -20.86 -7.83
N GLU A 107 11.00 -22.03 -7.77
CA GLU A 107 11.13 -22.96 -8.88
C GLU A 107 9.78 -23.48 -9.39
N LYS A 108 8.76 -23.51 -8.52
CA LYS A 108 7.43 -24.02 -8.87
C LYS A 108 6.68 -23.10 -9.82
N TYR A 109 6.85 -21.79 -9.71
CA TYR A 109 6.17 -20.82 -10.58
C TYR A 109 7.09 -20.30 -11.69
N SER A 110 8.41 -20.25 -11.47
CA SER A 110 9.38 -19.88 -12.50
C SER A 110 9.31 -20.78 -13.74
N LYS A 111 9.01 -22.08 -13.58
CA LYS A 111 8.83 -23.01 -14.70
C LYS A 111 7.64 -22.67 -15.62
N TYR A 112 6.74 -21.80 -15.19
CA TYR A 112 5.61 -21.29 -15.98
C TYR A 112 5.85 -19.86 -16.49
N GLY A 113 7.06 -19.32 -16.37
CA GLY A 113 7.38 -17.94 -16.78
C GLY A 113 6.77 -16.87 -15.87
N LEU A 114 6.28 -17.23 -14.68
CA LEU A 114 5.62 -16.29 -13.77
C LEU A 114 6.60 -15.39 -13.01
N ASN A 115 7.88 -15.74 -12.94
CA ASN A 115 8.86 -14.96 -12.18
C ASN A 115 8.97 -13.54 -12.70
N ASP A 116 9.24 -13.37 -14.00
CA ASP A 116 9.40 -12.06 -14.63
C ASP A 116 8.12 -11.22 -14.53
N THR A 117 6.97 -11.89 -14.62
CA THR A 117 5.66 -11.25 -14.53
C THR A 117 5.36 -10.76 -13.11
N LEU A 118 5.63 -11.60 -12.10
CA LEU A 118 5.50 -11.20 -10.68
C LEU A 118 6.48 -10.08 -10.32
N THR A 119 7.71 -10.13 -10.82
CA THR A 119 8.69 -9.04 -10.64
C THR A 119 8.15 -7.74 -11.25
N LYS A 120 7.67 -7.77 -12.50
CA LYS A 120 7.07 -6.62 -13.17
C LYS A 120 5.88 -6.05 -12.39
N LEU A 121 4.97 -6.89 -11.92
CA LEU A 121 3.83 -6.47 -11.09
C LEU A 121 4.31 -5.81 -9.80
N SER A 122 5.31 -6.40 -9.13
CA SER A 122 5.87 -5.84 -7.90
C SER A 122 6.56 -4.49 -8.09
N ASP A 123 7.27 -4.30 -9.21
CA ASP A 123 7.93 -3.04 -9.55
C ASP A 123 6.90 -1.92 -9.78
N ARG A 124 5.80 -2.24 -10.47
CA ARG A 124 4.68 -1.30 -10.66
C ARG A 124 3.99 -0.98 -9.34
N LEU A 125 3.78 -1.95 -8.46
CA LEU A 125 3.26 -1.70 -7.10
C LEU A 125 4.20 -0.79 -6.28
N ILE A 126 5.52 -1.02 -6.34
CA ILE A 126 6.50 -0.15 -5.68
C ILE A 126 6.36 1.29 -6.20
N GLU A 127 6.28 1.48 -7.52
CA GLU A 127 6.11 2.80 -8.13
C GLU A 127 4.81 3.47 -7.67
N MET A 128 3.71 2.72 -7.64
CA MET A 128 2.40 3.21 -7.21
C MET A 128 2.41 3.66 -5.75
N ILE A 129 2.99 2.86 -4.85
CA ILE A 129 3.07 3.17 -3.42
C ILE A 129 4.04 4.33 -3.15
N ILE A 130 5.12 4.47 -3.94
CA ILE A 130 5.99 5.66 -3.89
C ILE A 130 5.22 6.91 -4.29
N LYS A 131 4.42 6.87 -5.36
CA LYS A 131 3.59 8.02 -5.77
C LYS A 131 2.54 8.37 -4.71
N LEU A 132 1.91 7.39 -4.08
CA LEU A 132 1.03 7.62 -2.93
C LEU A 132 1.79 8.33 -1.80
N ASN A 133 2.97 7.84 -1.42
CA ASN A 133 3.79 8.47 -0.38
C ASN A 133 4.15 9.93 -0.73
N ASP A 134 4.45 10.21 -2.00
CA ASP A 134 4.71 11.58 -2.45
C ASP A 134 3.46 12.45 -2.44
N MET A 135 2.28 11.87 -2.73
CA MET A 135 0.98 12.54 -2.61
C MET A 135 0.67 12.93 -1.16
N VAL A 136 0.94 12.05 -0.19
CA VAL A 136 0.78 12.35 1.25
C VAL A 136 1.78 13.41 1.73
N LYS A 137 3.02 13.43 1.21
CA LYS A 137 3.96 14.53 1.49
C LYS A 137 3.47 15.84 0.88
N MET A 138 2.95 15.81 -0.35
CA MET A 138 2.42 17.00 -1.03
C MET A 138 1.26 17.61 -0.24
N LEU A 139 0.42 16.77 0.39
CA LEU A 139 -0.64 17.21 1.28
C LEU A 139 -0.14 18.13 2.43
N GLN A 140 1.09 17.96 2.91
CA GLN A 140 1.67 18.84 3.94
C GLN A 140 2.26 20.14 3.37
N ILE A 141 2.77 20.09 2.14
CA ILE A 141 3.55 21.17 1.52
C ILE A 141 2.63 22.11 0.75
N ASN A 142 1.80 21.55 -0.13
CA ASN A 142 0.87 22.27 -0.99
C ASN A 142 -0.33 21.36 -1.35
N PRO A 143 -1.40 21.39 -0.52
CA PRO A 143 -2.62 20.61 -0.76
C PRO A 143 -3.22 20.80 -2.16
N GLU A 144 -3.14 22.00 -2.74
CA GLU A 144 -3.73 22.31 -4.05
C GLU A 144 -3.12 21.49 -5.19
N LYS A 145 -1.88 21.01 -5.02
CA LYS A 145 -1.18 20.19 -6.03
C LYS A 145 -1.43 18.70 -5.91
N VAL A 146 -2.11 18.24 -4.86
CA VAL A 146 -2.40 16.82 -4.65
C VAL A 146 -3.22 16.24 -5.80
N VAL A 147 -4.19 17.01 -6.34
CA VAL A 147 -5.04 16.60 -7.46
C VAL A 147 -4.25 16.28 -8.74
N GLU A 148 -3.14 16.98 -8.98
CA GLU A 148 -2.32 16.79 -10.20
C GLU A 148 -1.59 15.44 -10.21
N MET A 149 -1.47 14.77 -9.05
CA MET A 149 -0.74 13.51 -8.90
C MET A 149 -1.59 12.27 -9.19
N LEU A 150 -2.92 12.37 -9.02
CA LEU A 150 -3.84 11.23 -9.13
C LEU A 150 -3.80 10.52 -10.50
N PRO A 151 -3.76 11.21 -11.65
CA PRO A 151 -3.70 10.54 -12.95
C PRO A 151 -2.47 9.64 -13.12
N GLY A 152 -1.36 9.97 -12.45
CA GLY A 152 -0.16 9.16 -12.45
C GLY A 152 -0.28 7.86 -11.66
N ILE A 153 -1.19 7.79 -10.69
CA ILE A 153 -1.52 6.59 -9.91
C ILE A 153 -2.52 5.73 -10.68
N GLU A 154 -3.58 6.34 -11.22
CA GLU A 154 -4.58 5.68 -12.08
C GLU A 154 -3.95 4.97 -13.29
N SER A 155 -2.96 5.60 -13.93
CA SER A 155 -2.25 4.97 -15.04
C SER A 155 -1.46 3.73 -14.63
N ILE A 156 -0.94 3.67 -13.40
CA ILE A 156 -0.18 2.50 -12.92
C ILE A 156 -1.15 1.38 -12.55
N GLU A 157 -2.24 1.71 -11.84
CA GLU A 157 -3.31 0.75 -11.51
C GLU A 157 -3.79 0.04 -12.78
N LYS A 158 -4.11 0.80 -13.83
CA LYS A 158 -4.56 0.23 -15.10
C LYS A 158 -3.55 -0.72 -15.74
N ASP A 159 -2.26 -0.43 -15.62
CA ASP A 159 -1.21 -1.30 -16.12
C ASP A 159 -1.06 -2.59 -15.30
N ILE A 160 -1.25 -2.49 -13.98
CA ILE A 160 -1.28 -3.64 -13.06
C ILE A 160 -2.49 -4.51 -13.39
N ASP A 161 -3.68 -3.92 -13.46
CA ASP A 161 -4.95 -4.55 -13.85
C ASP A 161 -4.83 -5.39 -15.12
N ASN A 162 -4.27 -4.78 -16.18
CA ASN A 162 -4.11 -5.45 -17.47
C ASN A 162 -3.11 -6.61 -17.39
N THR A 163 -1.98 -6.38 -16.70
CA THR A 163 -0.94 -7.40 -16.53
C THR A 163 -1.48 -8.56 -15.70
N TYR A 164 -2.17 -8.28 -14.59
CA TYR A 164 -2.84 -9.26 -13.73
C TYR A 164 -3.83 -10.11 -14.53
N ARG A 165 -4.78 -9.49 -15.23
CA ARG A 165 -5.83 -10.20 -15.99
C ARG A 165 -5.24 -11.13 -17.06
N GLN A 166 -4.22 -10.66 -17.78
CA GLN A 166 -3.51 -11.49 -18.76
C GLN A 166 -2.82 -12.67 -18.07
N THR A 167 -2.09 -12.41 -16.98
CA THR A 167 -1.36 -13.44 -16.24
C THR A 167 -2.28 -14.50 -15.64
N LEU A 168 -3.46 -14.10 -15.16
CA LEU A 168 -4.44 -15.01 -14.59
C LEU A 168 -4.97 -16.00 -15.64
N VAL A 169 -5.26 -15.51 -16.84
CA VAL A 169 -5.70 -16.35 -17.98
C VAL A 169 -4.58 -17.30 -18.40
N ASP A 170 -3.34 -16.79 -18.52
CA ASP A 170 -2.19 -17.60 -18.90
C ASP A 170 -1.89 -18.67 -17.84
N ALA A 171 -1.98 -18.34 -16.55
CA ALA A 171 -1.82 -19.30 -15.46
C ALA A 171 -2.91 -20.39 -15.48
N PHE A 172 -4.16 -20.02 -15.76
CA PHE A 172 -5.27 -20.98 -15.87
C PHE A 172 -5.06 -21.98 -17.00
N ASN A 173 -4.56 -21.52 -18.15
CA ASN A 173 -4.35 -22.37 -19.32
C ASN A 173 -3.11 -23.28 -19.19
N ASN A 174 -2.07 -22.82 -18.49
CA ASN A 174 -0.77 -23.50 -18.48
C ASN A 174 -0.49 -24.32 -17.20
N ILE A 175 -1.13 -24.01 -16.06
CA ILE A 175 -0.88 -24.70 -14.78
C ILE A 175 -1.89 -25.83 -14.58
N SER A 176 -1.46 -27.07 -14.80
CA SER A 176 -2.31 -28.25 -14.57
C SER A 176 -2.44 -28.66 -13.09
N ASP A 177 -1.50 -28.25 -12.23
CA ASP A 177 -1.56 -28.53 -10.79
C ASP A 177 -2.50 -27.54 -10.11
N ALA A 178 -3.69 -28.03 -9.72
CA ALA A 178 -4.71 -27.22 -9.07
C ALA A 178 -4.23 -26.55 -7.77
N LYS A 179 -3.37 -27.21 -6.97
CA LYS A 179 -2.87 -26.62 -5.72
C LYS A 179 -1.96 -25.44 -6.01
N LEU A 180 -1.10 -25.57 -7.03
CA LEU A 180 -0.24 -24.49 -7.47
C LEU A 180 -1.03 -23.34 -8.09
N TYR A 181 -2.00 -23.66 -8.95
CA TYR A 181 -2.87 -22.65 -9.56
C TYR A 181 -3.60 -21.82 -8.50
N ILE A 182 -4.17 -22.47 -7.47
CA ILE A 182 -4.86 -21.76 -6.37
C ILE A 182 -3.90 -20.79 -5.66
N MET A 183 -2.66 -21.21 -5.36
CA MET A 183 -1.68 -20.31 -4.72
C MET A 183 -1.30 -19.13 -5.61
N ILE A 184 -1.10 -19.37 -6.92
CA ILE A 184 -0.77 -18.31 -7.87
C ILE A 184 -1.92 -17.33 -8.02
N LYS A 185 -3.15 -17.84 -8.17
CA LYS A 185 -4.36 -17.03 -8.24
C LYS A 185 -4.50 -16.14 -7.01
N ASP A 186 -4.36 -16.69 -5.81
CA ASP A 186 -4.44 -15.94 -4.54
C ASP A 186 -3.35 -14.86 -4.43
N ILE A 187 -2.12 -15.13 -4.89
CA ILE A 187 -1.06 -14.10 -4.94
C ILE A 187 -1.39 -12.99 -5.95
N LEU A 188 -1.87 -13.36 -7.14
CA LEU A 188 -2.22 -12.40 -8.20
C LEU A 188 -3.41 -11.52 -7.82
N GLU A 189 -4.47 -12.10 -7.27
CA GLU A 189 -5.64 -11.35 -6.78
C GLU A 189 -5.24 -10.38 -5.67
N ARG A 190 -4.31 -10.77 -4.79
CA ARG A 190 -3.83 -9.87 -3.75
C ARG A 190 -2.96 -8.73 -4.27
N ILE A 191 -2.22 -8.94 -5.34
CA ILE A 191 -1.47 -7.87 -6.02
C ILE A 191 -2.45 -6.83 -6.57
N ASP A 192 -3.54 -7.29 -7.19
CA ASP A 192 -4.65 -6.47 -7.69
C ASP A 192 -5.34 -5.70 -6.56
N GLU A 193 -5.69 -6.39 -5.48
CA GLU A 193 -6.28 -5.78 -4.27
C GLU A 193 -5.37 -4.70 -3.65
N ILE A 194 -4.05 -4.90 -3.69
CA ILE A 194 -3.08 -3.89 -3.22
C ILE A 194 -3.14 -2.65 -4.13
N SER A 195 -3.14 -2.81 -5.46
CA SER A 195 -3.23 -1.64 -6.36
C SER A 195 -4.54 -0.89 -6.19
N ASP A 196 -5.67 -1.59 -6.12
CA ASP A 196 -6.99 -1.00 -5.89
C ASP A 196 -7.04 -0.20 -4.60
N LEU A 197 -6.48 -0.77 -3.52
CA LEU A 197 -6.45 -0.10 -2.23
C LEU A 197 -5.54 1.14 -2.26
N VAL A 198 -4.41 1.11 -2.97
CA VAL A 198 -3.55 2.28 -3.14
C VAL A 198 -4.28 3.41 -3.88
N LEU A 199 -5.08 3.08 -4.90
CA LEU A 199 -5.93 4.06 -5.58
C LEU A 199 -7.00 4.63 -4.62
N SER A 200 -7.68 3.77 -3.85
CA SER A 200 -8.68 4.18 -2.86
C SER A 200 -8.11 5.07 -1.74
N ILE A 201 -6.87 4.80 -1.31
CA ILE A 201 -6.16 5.68 -0.37
C ILE A 201 -5.88 7.02 -1.05
N SER A 202 -5.42 7.01 -2.31
CA SER A 202 -5.13 8.23 -3.07
C SER A 202 -6.35 9.14 -3.20
N ASP A 203 -7.52 8.56 -3.47
CA ASP A 203 -8.81 9.30 -3.47
C ASP A 203 -9.11 9.90 -2.09
N SER A 204 -8.85 9.17 -1.02
CA SER A 204 -9.05 9.67 0.34
C SER A 204 -8.09 10.82 0.67
N ILE A 205 -6.84 10.74 0.21
CA ILE A 205 -5.86 11.84 0.33
C ILE A 205 -6.30 13.06 -0.49
N MET A 206 -6.88 12.86 -1.68
CA MET A 206 -7.47 13.93 -2.47
C MET A 206 -8.64 14.60 -1.74
N ILE A 207 -9.55 13.83 -1.15
CA ILE A 207 -10.67 14.37 -0.35
C ILE A 207 -10.14 15.21 0.81
N ILE A 208 -9.13 14.72 1.54
CA ILE A 208 -8.50 15.48 2.61
C ILE A 208 -7.95 16.80 2.06
N SER A 209 -7.25 16.79 0.92
CA SER A 209 -6.65 17.99 0.33
C SER A 209 -7.65 19.10 0.00
N ILE A 210 -8.86 18.75 -0.45
CA ILE A 210 -9.93 19.70 -0.77
C ILE A 210 -10.41 20.43 0.50
N GLY A 211 -10.33 19.75 1.63
CA GLY A 211 -10.74 20.29 2.91
C GLY A 211 -9.63 20.93 3.75
N LEU A 212 -8.38 21.02 3.25
CA LEU A 212 -7.25 21.66 3.94
C LEU A 212 -7.05 23.12 3.57
#